data_AF-A0A914M233-F1
#
_entry.id   AF-A0A914M233-F1
#
_cell.length_a   1.000
_cell.length_b   1.000
_cell.length_c   1.000
_cell.angle_alpha   90.00
_cell.angle_beta   90.00
_cell.angle_gamma   90.00
#
_symmetry.space_group_name_H-M   'P 1'
#
loop_
_entity.id
_entity.type
_entity.pdbx_description
1 polymer ?
#
loop_
_entity_poly.entity_id
_entity_poly.type
_entity_poly.pdbx_seq_one_letter_code
_entity_poly.pdbx_strand_id
1 'polypeptide(L)' 'MVMFMKNILKAKVPVLSYYGDTDIVCNFLLGERFATQLGIKLLTPKNPWIFENQIGGTVTEYEGFTLLTGKLIK' A
#
# COMPACT_ATOMS: atom_id res chain seq x y z
N MET A 1 -8.93 -8.43 11.10
CA MET A 1 -8.39 -7.27 10.34
C MET A 1 -9.20 -6.93 9.08
N VAL A 2 -9.39 -7.88 8.15
CA VAL A 2 -10.09 -7.64 6.86
C VAL A 2 -11.50 -7.03 7.03
N MET A 3 -12.32 -7.56 7.95
CA MET A 3 -13.69 -7.07 8.20
C MET A 3 -13.72 -5.62 8.67
N PHE A 4 -12.79 -5.24 9.55
CA PHE A 4 -12.68 -3.87 10.06
C PHE A 4 -12.30 -2.89 8.95
N MET A 5 -11.30 -3.25 8.12
CA MET A 5 -10.90 -2.44 6.98
C MET A 5 -12.02 -2.26 5.96
N LYS A 6 -12.82 -3.30 5.70
CA LYS A 6 -14.00 -3.18 4.83
C LYS A 6 -15.03 -2.16 5.36
N ASN A 7 -15.19 -2.05 6.67
CA ASN A 7 -16.10 -1.05 7.25
C ASN A 7 -15.57 0.39 7.07
N ILE A 8 -14.26 0.59 7.21
CA ILE A 8 -13.61 1.89 6.97
C ILE A 8 -13.77 2.31 5.51
N LEU A 9 -13.50 1.38 4.58
CA LEU A 9 -13.63 1.64 3.14
C LEU A 9 -15.09 1.92 2.74
N LYS A 10 -16.07 1.22 3.32
CA LYS A 10 -17.50 1.52 3.15
C LYS A 10 -17.88 2.92 3.66
N ALA A 11 -17.24 3.38 4.73
CA ALA A 11 -17.40 4.73 5.25
C ALA A 11 -16.68 5.80 4.40
N LYS A 12 -16.05 5.41 3.28
CA LYS A 12 -15.30 6.29 2.36
C LYS A 12 -14.16 7.07 3.05
N VAL A 13 -13.60 6.50 4.11
CA VAL A 13 -12.41 7.05 4.74
C VAL A 13 -11.19 6.60 3.94
N PRO A 14 -10.35 7.53 3.44
CA PRO A 14 -9.14 7.17 2.70
C PRO A 14 -8.14 6.49 3.63
N VAL A 15 -7.57 5.37 3.17
CA VAL A 15 -6.59 4.60 3.95
C VAL A 15 -5.27 4.49 3.21
N LEU A 16 -4.18 4.80 3.92
CA LEU A 16 -2.81 4.57 3.45
C LEU A 16 -2.17 3.46 4.31
N SER A 17 -1.61 2.46 3.64
CA SER A 17 -0.79 1.42 4.27
C SER A 17 0.63 1.55 3.76
N TYR A 18 1.56 1.79 4.69
CA TYR A 18 2.97 2.04 4.39
C TYR A 18 3.85 0.93 4.94
N TYR A 19 4.82 0.49 4.13
CA TYR A 19 5.78 -0.55 4.48
C TYR A 19 7.20 -0.13 4.09
N GLY A 20 8.18 -0.41 4.95
CA GLY A 20 9.60 -0.38 4.56
C GLY A 20 9.94 -1.61 3.72
N ASP A 21 10.74 -1.44 2.68
CA ASP A 21 11.18 -2.55 1.80
C ASP A 21 12.14 -3.52 2.49
N THR A 22 12.84 -3.07 3.53
CA THR A 22 13.86 -3.81 4.29
C THR A 22 13.33 -4.42 5.59
N ASP A 23 12.08 -4.17 5.97
CA ASP A 23 11.48 -4.83 7.15
C ASP A 23 11.19 -6.30 6.86
N ILE A 24 11.70 -7.18 7.72
CA ILE A 24 11.53 -8.64 7.61
C ILE A 24 10.39 -9.16 8.49
N VAL A 25 9.97 -8.42 9.52
CA VAL A 25 8.91 -8.85 10.45
C VAL A 25 7.54 -8.58 9.84
N CYS A 26 7.33 -7.37 9.34
CA CYS A 26 6.09 -6.93 8.68
C CYS A 26 6.38 -6.45 7.27
N ASN A 27 6.90 -7.33 6.42
CA ASN A 27 7.31 -6.96 5.06
C ASN A 27 6.15 -6.49 4.15
N PHE A 28 6.49 -5.75 3.10
CA PHE A 28 5.53 -5.22 2.13
C PHE A 28 4.73 -6.31 1.39
N LEU A 29 5.25 -7.54 1.24
CA LEU A 29 4.54 -8.65 0.60
C LEU A 29 3.32 -9.08 1.41
N LEU A 30 3.38 -9.00 2.75
CA LEU A 30 2.22 -9.20 3.62
C LEU A 30 1.15 -8.14 3.35
N GLY A 31 1.57 -6.88 3.17
CA GLY A 31 0.68 -5.78 2.78
C GLY A 31 0.00 -6.02 1.43
N GLU A 32 0.73 -6.48 0.42
CA GLU A 32 0.18 -6.81 -0.91
C GLU A 32 -0.81 -7.97 -0.86
N ARG A 33 -0.51 -9.02 -0.09
CA ARG A 33 -1.44 -10.14 0.14
C ARG A 33 -2.70 -9.66 0.85
N PHE A 34 -2.55 -8.80 1.85
CA PHE A 34 -3.68 -8.21 2.57
C PHE A 34 -4.57 -7.36 1.65
N ALA A 35 -3.99 -6.51 0.81
CA ALA A 35 -4.72 -5.71 -0.18
C ALA A 35 -5.51 -6.61 -1.16
N THR A 36 -4.91 -7.71 -1.60
CA THR A 36 -5.58 -8.71 -2.44
C THR A 36 -6.77 -9.35 -1.73
N GLN A 37 -6.63 -9.69 -0.43
CA GLN A 37 -7.73 -10.26 0.37
C GLN A 37 -8.89 -9.28 0.64
N LEU A 38 -8.66 -7.98 0.56
CA LEU A 38 -9.73 -6.99 0.66
C LEU A 38 -10.69 -7.08 -0.53
N GLY A 39 -10.23 -7.58 -1.69
CA GLY A 39 -11.04 -7.73 -2.90
C GLY A 39 -11.48 -6.40 -3.50
N ILE A 40 -10.67 -5.36 -3.31
CA ILE A 40 -10.92 -3.99 -3.77
C ILE A 40 -10.36 -3.78 -5.18
N LYS A 41 -11.01 -2.90 -5.94
CA LYS A 41 -10.63 -2.64 -7.34
C LYS A 41 -9.28 -1.93 -7.40
N LEU A 42 -8.36 -2.48 -8.20
CA LEU A 42 -7.09 -1.82 -8.55
C LEU A 42 -7.38 -0.63 -9.48
N LEU A 43 -6.87 0.55 -9.12
CA LEU A 43 -6.97 1.76 -9.94
C LEU A 43 -5.67 2.00 -10.69
N THR A 44 -4.56 2.02 -9.96
CA THR A 44 -3.22 2.26 -10.50
C THR A 44 -2.32 1.08 -10.10
N PRO A 45 -1.75 0.35 -11.08
CA PRO A 45 -0.81 -0.73 -10.77
C PRO A 45 0.45 -0.19 -10.09
N LYS A 46 1.25 -1.10 -9.54
CA LYS A 46 2.47 -0.77 -8.81
C LYS A 46 3.43 0.07 -9.65
N ASN A 47 3.60 1.33 -9.29
CA ASN A 47 4.46 2.29 -9.99
C ASN A 47 5.48 2.91 -9.03
N PRO A 48 6.66 3.32 -9.50
CA PRO A 48 7.62 4.01 -8.66
C PRO A 48 7.12 5.41 -8.27
N TRP A 49 7.37 5.83 -7.04
CA TRP A 49 7.23 7.24 -6.64
C TRP A 49 8.62 7.87 -6.50
N ILE A 50 8.71 9.15 -6.86
CA ILE A 50 9.97 9.88 -6.97
C ILE A 50 10.03 10.94 -5.89
N PHE A 51 11.17 11.02 -5.21
CA PHE A 51 11.52 12.10 -4.28
C PHE A 51 12.95 12.53 -4.56
N GLU A 52 13.16 13.84 -4.75
CA GLU A 52 14.48 14.42 -5.05
C GLU A 52 15.26 13.68 -6.16
N ASN A 53 14.58 13.42 -7.30
CA ASN A 53 15.14 12.69 -8.44
C ASN A 53 15.53 11.22 -8.17
N GLN A 54 15.13 10.66 -7.03
CA GLN A 54 15.38 9.26 -6.68
C GLN A 54 14.07 8.49 -6.53
N ILE A 55 14.13 7.19 -6.81
CA ILE A 55 13.01 6.28 -6.54
C ILE A 55 12.91 6.11 -5.03
N GLY A 56 11.92 6.74 -4.42
CA GLY A 56 11.62 6.61 -2.99
C GLY A 56 10.91 5.31 -2.65
N GLY A 57 10.41 4.59 -3.65
CA GLY A 57 9.80 3.26 -3.52
C GLY A 57 8.67 3.07 -4.52
N THR A 58 7.63 2.32 -4.16
CA THR A 58 6.50 2.03 -5.06
C THR A 58 5.15 2.38 -4.44
N VAL A 59 4.20 2.85 -5.24
CA VAL A 59 2.81 3.08 -4.86
C VAL A 59 1.89 2.21 -5.71
N THR A 60 0.88 1.61 -5.08
CA THR A 60 -0.20 0.88 -5.73
C THR A 60 -1.52 1.43 -5.20
N GLU A 61 -2.42 1.83 -6.09
CA GLU A 61 -3.66 2.49 -5.70
C GLU A 61 -4.85 1.59 -5.98
N TYR A 62 -5.71 1.46 -4.99
CA TYR A 62 -6.99 0.80 -5.06
C TYR A 62 -8.10 1.79 -4.70
N GLU A 63 -9.35 1.41 -4.92
CA GLU A 63 -10.49 2.24 -4.56
C GLU A 63 -10.56 2.48 -3.04
N GLY A 64 -10.18 3.69 -2.60
CA GLY A 64 -10.19 4.12 -1.20
C GLY A 64 -9.01 3.62 -0.35
N PHE A 65 -8.09 2.86 -0.93
CA PHE A 65 -6.93 2.28 -0.23
C PHE A 65 -5.67 2.42 -1.08
N THR A 66 -4.60 2.94 -0.47
CA THR A 66 -3.30 3.07 -1.12
C THR A 66 -2.26 2.26 -0.38
N LEU A 67 -1.48 1.48 -1.12
CA LEU A 67 -0.33 0.75 -0.61
C LEU A 67 0.95 1.45 -1.06
N LEU A 68 1.81 1.81 -0.11
CA LEU A 68 3.06 2.50 -0.37
C LEU A 68 4.23 1.71 0.24
N THR A 69 5.26 1.47 -0.56
CA THR A 69 6.54 0.93 -0.11
C THR A 69 7.55 2.06 -0.08
N GLY A 70 8.27 2.19 1.03
CA GLY A 70 9.45 3.04 1.15
C GLY A 70 10.71 2.22 0.86
N LYS A 71 11.53 2.71 -0.06
CA LYS A 71 12.87 2.25 -0.32
C LYS A 71 13.82 2.97 0.61
N LEU A 72 14.68 2.22 1.30
CA LEU A 72 15.78 2.82 2.05
C LEU A 72 16.74 3.51 1.07
N ILE A 73 16.74 4.84 1.08
CA ILE A 73 17.72 5.67 0.38
C ILE A 73 18.96 5.72 1.27
N LYS A 74 20.10 5.26 0.73
CA LYS A 74 21.41 5.42 1.37
C LYS A 74 22.07 6.70 0.91
#